data_AF-A0A662MX15-F1
#
_entry.id   AF-A0A662MX15-F1
#
_cell.length_a   1.000
_cell.length_b   1.000
_cell.length_c   1.000
_cell.angle_alpha   90.00
_cell.angle_beta   90.00
_cell.angle_gamma   90.00
#
_symmetry.space_group_name_H-M   'P 1'
#
loop_
_entity.id
_entity.type
_entity.pdbx_description
1 polymer ?
#
loop_
_entity_poly.entity_id
_entity_poly.type
_entity_poly.pdbx_seq_one_letter_code
_entity_poly.pdbx_strand_id
1 'polypeptide(L)'
;MSEDMGLIVKTMARATIPLIGIFGAYVIAHGHITPGGGFQGGATIAGAGVLFLIAFGLREAEEHYNHKLYSVLEGLGGLTFLGASMLGLSVAFFYNVLWHKGGVFAGEPGTLLSAGYLPIMNLAVGLKVFTGLVSAMMA
;
A
#
# COMPACT_ATOMS: atom_id res chain seq x y z
N MET A 1 -29.88 -15.17 13.06
CA MET A 1 -30.09 -14.65 11.70
C MET A 1 -30.37 -13.15 11.78
N SER A 2 -29.31 -12.34 11.91
CA SER A 2 -29.37 -10.87 11.75
C SER A 2 -28.00 -10.36 11.27
N GLU A 3 -27.33 -11.13 10.41
CA GLU A 3 -25.89 -10.98 10.13
C GLU A 3 -25.56 -9.99 9.02
N ASP A 4 -26.57 -9.34 8.43
CA ASP A 4 -26.38 -8.44 7.31
C ASP A 4 -26.63 -6.99 7.72
N MET A 5 -25.60 -6.15 7.55
CA MET A 5 -25.74 -4.70 7.63
C MET A 5 -26.83 -4.22 6.66
N GLY A 6 -27.56 -3.18 7.06
CA GLY A 6 -28.68 -2.67 6.28
C GLY A 6 -28.29 -2.22 4.87
N LEU A 7 -29.27 -2.20 3.96
CA LEU A 7 -29.08 -1.83 2.55
C LEU A 7 -28.35 -0.48 2.38
N ILE A 8 -28.64 0.49 3.23
CA ILE A 8 -28.00 1.81 3.21
C ILE A 8 -26.49 1.67 3.49
N VAL A 9 -26.12 0.91 4.52
CA VAL A 9 -24.70 0.71 4.91
C VAL A 9 -23.93 0.02 3.79
N LYS A 10 -24.48 -1.07 3.23
CA LYS A 10 -23.85 -1.79 2.12
C LYS A 10 -23.68 -0.90 0.89
N THR A 11 -24.70 -0.12 0.53
CA THR A 11 -24.64 0.82 -0.60
C THR A 11 -23.58 1.89 -0.39
N MET A 12 -23.53 2.49 0.81
CA MET A 12 -22.52 3.49 1.15
C MET A 12 -21.10 2.90 1.17
N ALA A 13 -20.93 1.68 1.67
CA ALA A 13 -19.65 0.99 1.66
C ALA A 13 -19.13 0.77 0.23
N ARG A 14 -19.98 0.32 -0.71
CA ARG A 14 -19.61 0.17 -2.13
C ARG A 14 -19.10 1.46 -2.76
N ALA A 15 -19.70 2.61 -2.41
CA ALA A 15 -19.26 3.91 -2.90
C ALA A 15 -17.97 4.40 -2.22
N THR A 16 -17.80 4.10 -0.92
CA THR A 16 -16.72 4.67 -0.10
C THR A 16 -15.40 3.90 -0.23
N ILE A 17 -15.46 2.57 -0.35
CA ILE A 17 -14.28 1.71 -0.51
C ILE A 17 -13.33 2.18 -1.64
N PRO A 18 -13.79 2.43 -2.89
CA PRO A 18 -12.89 2.90 -3.94
C PRO A 18 -12.33 4.30 -3.66
N LEU A 19 -13.08 5.17 -2.97
CA LEU A 19 -12.60 6.49 -2.58
C LEU A 19 -11.46 6.40 -1.55
N ILE A 20 -11.60 5.53 -0.54
CA ILE A 20 -10.54 5.24 0.43
C ILE A 20 -9.32 4.66 -0.28
N GLY A 21 -9.52 3.73 -1.23
CA GLY A 21 -8.46 3.13 -2.02
C GLY A 21 -7.65 4.15 -2.83
N ILE A 22 -8.33 5.05 -3.56
CA ILE A 22 -7.69 6.11 -4.34
C ILE A 22 -6.94 7.09 -3.42
N PHE A 23 -7.56 7.49 -2.31
CA PHE A 23 -6.92 8.38 -1.34
C PHE A 23 -5.67 7.74 -0.70
N GLY A 24 -5.75 6.47 -0.30
CA GLY A 24 -4.61 5.72 0.20
C GLY A 24 -3.48 5.62 -0.83
N ALA A 25 -3.81 5.33 -2.09
CA ALA A 25 -2.82 5.32 -3.19
C ALA A 25 -2.17 6.69 -3.40
N TYR A 26 -2.94 7.78 -3.30
CA TYR A 26 -2.42 9.15 -3.34
C TYR A 26 -1.41 9.41 -2.20
N VAL A 27 -1.73 9.01 -0.96
CA VAL A 27 -0.85 9.18 0.22
C VAL A 27 0.46 8.38 0.07
N ILE A 28 0.39 7.18 -0.50
CA ILE A 28 1.59 6.36 -0.80
C ILE A 28 2.46 7.07 -1.84
N ALA A 29 1.86 7.49 -2.95
CA ALA A 29 2.58 8.05 -4.10
C ALA A 29 3.25 9.40 -3.79
N HIS A 30 2.63 10.23 -2.94
CA HIS A 30 3.12 11.58 -2.61
C HIS A 30 3.88 11.66 -1.28
N GLY A 31 4.33 10.52 -0.73
CA GLY A 31 4.95 10.46 0.60
C GLY A 31 6.24 11.29 0.75
N HIS A 32 6.90 11.64 -0.34
CA HIS A 32 8.09 12.51 -0.35
C HIS A 32 7.78 13.99 -0.63
N ILE A 33 6.52 14.34 -0.92
CA ILE A 33 6.07 15.71 -1.24
C ILE A 33 5.15 16.24 -0.14
N THR A 34 4.24 15.40 0.35
CA THR A 34 3.23 15.74 1.35
C THR A 34 3.38 14.86 2.60
N PRO A 35 2.88 15.29 3.77
CA PRO A 35 2.81 14.42 4.94
C PRO A 35 2.06 13.12 4.62
N GLY A 36 2.71 11.97 4.82
CA GLY A 36 2.19 10.69 4.38
C GLY A 36 3.28 9.63 4.25
N GLY A 37 3.13 8.74 3.27
CA GLY A 37 4.07 7.66 2.99
C GLY A 37 3.42 6.29 2.89
N GLY A 38 4.27 5.28 2.70
CA GLY A 38 3.85 3.89 2.54
C GLY A 38 3.01 3.37 3.71
N PHE A 39 3.41 3.63 4.95
CA PHE A 39 2.70 3.09 6.12
C PHE A 39 1.30 3.70 6.28
N GLN A 40 1.19 5.02 6.28
CA GLN A 40 -0.06 5.73 6.49
C GLN A 40 -1.07 5.43 5.38
N GLY A 41 -0.60 5.44 4.12
CA GLY A 41 -1.44 5.09 2.99
C GLY A 41 -1.83 3.61 2.97
N GLY A 42 -0.90 2.70 3.27
CA GLY A 42 -1.17 1.26 3.38
C GLY A 42 -2.20 0.94 4.47
N ALA A 43 -2.09 1.56 5.64
CA ALA A 43 -3.08 1.45 6.72
C ALA A 43 -4.45 2.00 6.32
N THR A 44 -4.47 3.10 5.55
CA THR A 44 -5.72 3.66 5.02
C THR A 44 -6.42 2.68 4.08
N ILE A 45 -5.69 2.05 3.16
CA ILE A 45 -6.24 1.02 2.25
C ILE A 45 -6.68 -0.22 3.03
N ALA A 46 -5.92 -0.65 4.05
CA ALA A 46 -6.36 -1.74 4.93
C ALA A 46 -7.69 -1.41 5.63
N GLY A 47 -7.91 -0.14 6.00
CA GLY A 47 -9.19 0.36 6.50
C GLY A 47 -10.36 0.17 5.52
N ALA A 48 -10.12 0.22 4.21
CA ALA A 48 -11.13 -0.13 3.22
C ALA A 48 -11.48 -1.63 3.26
N GLY A 49 -10.49 -2.48 3.51
CA GLY A 49 -10.68 -3.92 3.77
C GLY A 49 -11.48 -4.18 5.04
N VAL A 50 -11.22 -3.43 6.12
CA VAL A 50 -12.02 -3.47 7.36
C VAL A 50 -13.47 -3.10 7.08
N LEU A 51 -13.70 -2.00 6.34
CA LEU A 51 -15.03 -1.56 5.96
C LEU A 51 -15.77 -2.63 5.15
N PHE A 52 -15.07 -3.30 4.21
CA PHE A 52 -15.62 -4.40 3.45
C PHE A 52 -16.03 -5.57 4.36
N LEU A 53 -15.14 -6.02 5.24
CA LEU A 53 -15.41 -7.12 6.17
C LEU A 53 -16.60 -6.84 7.09
N ILE A 54 -16.71 -5.62 7.63
CA ILE A 54 -17.82 -5.24 8.52
C ILE A 54 -19.13 -5.07 7.74
N ALA A 55 -19.10 -4.47 6.55
CA ALA A 55 -20.31 -4.16 5.79
C ALA A 55 -20.93 -5.38 5.09
N PHE A 56 -20.09 -6.32 4.62
CA PHE A 56 -20.53 -7.49 3.85
C PHE A 56 -20.43 -8.81 4.62
N GLY A 57 -19.75 -8.80 5.77
CA GLY A 57 -19.61 -9.96 6.64
C GLY A 57 -18.41 -10.84 6.30
N LEU A 58 -18.08 -11.74 7.24
CA LEU A 58 -16.90 -12.60 7.15
C LEU A 58 -16.98 -13.59 5.98
N ARG A 59 -18.16 -14.19 5.74
CA ARG A 59 -18.34 -15.16 4.64
C ARG A 59 -17.99 -14.55 3.28
N GLU A 60 -18.49 -13.36 2.99
CA GLU A 60 -18.19 -12.65 1.75
C GLU A 60 -16.69 -12.27 1.66
N ALA A 61 -16.09 -11.89 2.80
CA ALA A 61 -14.67 -11.57 2.89
C ALA A 61 -13.77 -12.79 2.63
N GLU A 62 -14.10 -13.95 3.18
CA GLU A 62 -13.37 -15.20 2.97
C GLU A 62 -13.43 -15.65 1.51
N GLU A 63 -14.58 -15.50 0.84
CA GLU A 63 -14.72 -15.83 -0.59
C GLU A 63 -13.82 -14.98 -1.50
N HIS A 64 -13.52 -13.74 -1.08
CA HIS A 64 -12.67 -12.81 -1.84
C HIS A 64 -11.21 -12.77 -1.36
N TYR A 65 -10.87 -13.48 -0.27
CA TYR A 65 -9.54 -13.47 0.32
C TYR A 65 -8.73 -14.70 -0.08
N ASN A 66 -7.53 -14.49 -0.62
CA ASN A 66 -6.58 -15.55 -0.95
C ASN A 66 -5.32 -15.42 -0.09
N HIS A 67 -5.23 -16.24 0.95
CA HIS A 67 -4.12 -16.23 1.89
C HIS A 67 -2.74 -16.34 1.23
N LYS A 68 -2.59 -17.23 0.23
CA LYS A 68 -1.30 -17.41 -0.47
C LYS A 68 -0.90 -16.15 -1.24
N LEU A 69 -1.85 -15.52 -1.93
CA LEU A 69 -1.59 -14.30 -2.69
C LEU A 69 -1.15 -13.17 -1.75
N TYR A 70 -1.88 -12.95 -0.65
CA TYR A 70 -1.56 -11.89 0.31
C TYR A 70 -0.20 -12.10 0.97
N SER A 71 0.13 -13.34 1.35
CA SER A 71 1.44 -13.69 1.91
C SER A 71 2.59 -13.45 0.91
N VAL A 72 2.40 -13.83 -0.36
CA VAL A 72 3.38 -13.58 -1.42
C VAL A 72 3.56 -12.08 -1.66
N LEU A 73 2.48 -11.30 -1.74
CA LEU A 73 2.55 -9.85 -1.93
C LEU A 73 3.23 -9.15 -0.75
N GLU A 74 2.98 -9.62 0.47
CA GLU A 74 3.64 -9.10 1.67
C GLU A 74 5.16 -9.34 1.64
N GLY A 75 5.58 -10.53 1.20
CA GLY A 75 6.98 -10.88 1.00
C GLY A 75 7.61 -10.06 -0.13
N LEU A 76 6.91 -9.90 -1.25
CA LEU A 76 7.36 -9.08 -2.39
C LEU A 76 7.60 -7.63 -1.98
N GLY A 77 6.71 -7.01 -1.17
CA GLY A 77 6.93 -5.66 -0.67
C GLY A 77 8.23 -5.54 0.14
N GLY A 78 8.52 -6.51 1.00
CA GLY A 78 9.80 -6.55 1.74
C GLY A 78 11.02 -6.73 0.83
N LEU A 79 10.94 -7.65 -0.14
CA LEU A 79 12.02 -7.90 -1.09
C LEU A 79 12.27 -6.72 -2.03
N THR A 80 11.23 -6.00 -2.48
CA THR A 80 11.39 -4.78 -3.29
C THR A 80 12.09 -3.69 -2.49
N PHE A 81 11.75 -3.51 -1.21
CA PHE A 81 12.44 -2.56 -0.34
C PHE A 81 13.93 -2.92 -0.19
N LEU A 82 14.25 -4.18 0.08
CA LEU A 82 15.63 -4.66 0.18
C LEU A 82 16.37 -4.51 -1.16
N GLY A 83 15.74 -4.90 -2.26
CA GLY A 83 16.32 -4.81 -3.61
C GLY A 83 16.71 -3.38 -3.98
N ALA A 84 15.82 -2.41 -3.71
CA ALA A 84 16.14 -0.98 -3.92
C ALA A 84 17.31 -0.52 -3.04
N SER A 85 17.40 -1.02 -1.80
CA SER A 85 18.49 -0.71 -0.86
C SER A 85 19.85 -1.27 -1.32
N MET A 86 19.85 -2.41 -2.01
CA MET A 86 21.05 -3.09 -2.51
C MET A 86 21.62 -2.47 -3.79
N LEU A 87 20.86 -1.66 -4.54
CA LEU A 87 21.35 -1.02 -5.78
C LEU A 87 22.56 -0.09 -5.55
N GLY A 88 22.73 0.41 -4.32
CA GLY A 88 23.85 1.28 -3.95
C GLY A 88 25.16 0.55 -3.62
N LEU A 89 25.16 -0.78 -3.54
CA LEU A 89 26.21 -1.55 -2.85
C LEU A 89 27.62 -1.37 -3.45
N SER A 90 27.74 -0.97 -4.72
CA SER A 90 29.04 -0.66 -5.34
C SER A 90 29.75 0.54 -4.69
N VAL A 91 29.02 1.39 -3.95
CA VAL A 91 29.56 2.55 -3.22
C VAL A 91 29.31 2.38 -1.72
N ALA A 92 28.05 2.23 -1.32
CA ALA A 92 27.63 1.98 0.05
C ALA A 92 26.20 1.41 0.06
N PHE A 93 25.84 0.64 1.09
CA PHE A 93 24.43 0.25 1.28
C PHE A 93 23.53 1.50 1.32
N PHE A 94 22.37 1.45 0.66
CA PHE A 94 21.46 2.59 0.44
C PHE A 94 22.00 3.77 -0.38
N TYR A 95 23.21 3.73 -0.93
CA TYR A 95 23.69 4.83 -1.78
C TYR A 95 22.69 5.09 -2.93
N ASN A 96 22.15 6.31 -2.99
CA ASN A 96 21.03 6.68 -3.87
C ASN A 96 21.47 6.84 -5.33
N VAL A 97 21.80 5.72 -5.97
CA VAL A 97 22.28 5.67 -7.36
C VAL A 97 21.23 6.23 -8.31
N LEU A 98 19.93 6.00 -8.07
CA LEU A 98 18.86 6.51 -8.93
C LEU A 98 18.77 8.04 -8.93
N TRP A 99 19.15 8.69 -7.84
CA TRP A 99 19.27 10.14 -7.80
C TRP A 99 20.53 10.64 -8.52
N HIS A 100 21.69 10.03 -8.20
CA HIS A 100 22.99 10.54 -8.66
C HIS A 100 23.33 10.22 -10.13
N LYS A 101 22.84 9.10 -10.68
CA LYS A 101 23.10 8.72 -12.08
C LYS A 101 22.12 9.34 -13.07
N GLY A 102 21.12 10.08 -12.59
CA GLY A 102 20.03 10.58 -13.41
C GLY A 102 19.06 9.48 -13.87
N GLY A 103 17.96 9.89 -14.51
CA GLY A 103 16.93 8.99 -15.01
C GLY A 103 15.52 9.38 -14.54
N VAL A 104 14.58 8.45 -14.65
CA VAL A 104 13.15 8.71 -14.42
C VAL A 104 12.85 9.18 -13.00
N PHE A 105 13.60 8.71 -11.99
CA PHE A 105 13.38 9.03 -10.57
C PHE A 105 14.23 10.21 -10.04
N ALA A 106 14.99 10.87 -10.92
CA ALA A 106 15.82 12.04 -10.60
C ALA A 106 15.22 13.33 -11.20
N GLY A 107 13.89 13.42 -11.25
CA GLY A 107 13.19 14.62 -11.67
C GLY A 107 13.38 15.79 -10.70
N GLU A 108 12.81 16.94 -11.04
CA GLU A 108 12.92 18.16 -10.24
C GLU A 108 12.38 17.94 -8.81
N PRO A 109 13.11 18.41 -7.77
CA PRO A 109 12.63 18.34 -6.40
C PRO A 109 11.22 18.94 -6.26
N GLY A 110 10.33 18.20 -5.61
CA GLY A 110 8.92 18.58 -5.47
C GLY A 110 7.98 17.98 -6.51
N THR A 111 8.52 17.31 -7.55
CA THR A 111 7.71 16.52 -8.50
C THR A 111 7.55 15.06 -8.05
N LEU A 112 6.56 14.36 -8.61
CA LEU A 112 6.25 12.98 -8.22
C LEU A 112 7.41 12.01 -8.46
N LEU A 113 8.09 12.12 -9.60
CA LEU A 113 9.20 11.23 -9.97
C LEU A 113 10.56 11.82 -9.57
N SER A 114 10.65 12.22 -8.30
CA SER A 114 11.87 12.75 -7.68
C SER A 114 12.31 11.85 -6.51
N ALA A 115 13.42 12.21 -5.85
CA ALA A 115 13.96 11.52 -4.67
C ALA A 115 14.49 10.08 -4.87
N GLY A 116 14.70 9.62 -6.11
CA GLY A 116 15.39 8.36 -6.40
C GLY A 116 14.61 7.13 -5.89
N TYR A 117 15.11 6.47 -4.84
CA TYR A 117 14.46 5.26 -4.31
C TYR A 117 13.14 5.50 -3.56
N LEU A 118 12.87 6.72 -3.07
CA LEU A 118 11.76 6.99 -2.15
C LEU A 118 10.38 6.58 -2.70
N PRO A 119 9.99 6.93 -3.95
CA PRO A 119 8.71 6.48 -4.51
C PRO A 119 8.55 4.96 -4.55
N ILE A 120 9.62 4.24 -4.91
CA ILE A 120 9.64 2.78 -4.98
C ILE A 120 9.49 2.18 -3.58
N MET A 121 10.24 2.70 -2.62
CA MET A 121 10.20 2.23 -1.23
C MET A 121 8.86 2.53 -0.57
N ASN A 122 8.24 3.68 -0.84
CA ASN A 122 6.90 4.00 -0.35
C ASN A 122 5.86 3.02 -0.88
N LEU A 123 5.91 2.70 -2.18
CA LEU A 123 5.01 1.71 -2.77
C LEU A 123 5.20 0.32 -2.15
N ALA A 124 6.45 -0.10 -1.97
CA ALA A 124 6.81 -1.38 -1.39
C ALA A 124 6.31 -1.54 0.06
N VAL A 125 6.52 -0.51 0.88
CA VAL A 125 6.01 -0.46 2.26
C VAL A 125 4.49 -0.39 2.28
N GLY A 126 3.87 0.40 1.41
CA GLY A 126 2.41 0.50 1.32
C GLY A 126 1.74 -0.82 0.98
N LEU A 127 2.28 -1.56 0.01
CA LEU A 127 1.83 -2.90 -0.33
C LEU A 127 1.98 -3.84 0.88
N LYS A 128 3.17 -3.88 1.50
CA LYS A 128 3.44 -4.75 2.65
C LYS A 128 2.51 -4.48 3.83
N VAL A 129 2.27 -3.22 4.17
CA VAL A 129 1.40 -2.83 5.28
C VAL A 129 -0.05 -3.18 4.99
N PHE A 130 -0.55 -2.89 3.78
CA PHE A 130 -1.89 -3.27 3.36
C PHE A 130 -2.11 -4.78 3.48
N THR A 131 -1.23 -5.58 2.88
CA THR A 131 -1.39 -7.03 2.86
C THR A 131 -1.22 -7.64 4.25
N GLY A 132 -0.28 -7.14 5.06
CA GLY A 132 -0.05 -7.63 6.41
C GLY A 132 -1.24 -7.37 7.33
N LEU A 133 -1.80 -6.15 7.30
CA LEU A 133 -2.97 -5.81 8.12
C LEU A 133 -4.21 -6.58 7.71
N VAL A 134 -4.52 -6.68 6.42
CA VAL A 134 -5.66 -7.46 5.94
C VAL A 134 -5.49 -8.95 6.28
N SER A 135 -4.29 -9.50 6.13
CA SER A 135 -4.03 -10.90 6.47
C SER A 135 -4.18 -11.16 7.97
N ALA A 136 -3.70 -10.24 8.81
CA ALA A 136 -3.83 -10.34 10.27
C ALA A 136 -5.28 -10.25 10.74
N MET A 137 -6.15 -9.57 10.00
CA MET A 137 -7.58 -9.51 10.29
C MET A 137 -8.37 -10.75 9.87
N MET A 138 -7.87 -11.46 8.84
CA MET A 138 -8.49 -12.67 8.30
C MET A 138 -7.90 -13.96 8.91
N ALA A 139 -6.98 -13.83 9.87
CA ALA A 139 -6.31 -14.94 10.56
C ALA A 139 -7.06 -15.33 11.84
#